data_AF-A0A6L8W260-F1
#
_entry.id   AF-A0A6L8W260-F1
#
_cell.length_a   1.000
_cell.length_b   1.000
_cell.length_c   1.000
_cell.angle_alpha   90.00
_cell.angle_beta   90.00
_cell.angle_gamma   90.00
#
_symmetry.space_group_name_H-M   'P 1'
#
loop_
_entity.id
_entity.type
_entity.pdbx_description
1 polymer ?
#
loop_
_entity_poly.entity_id
_entity_poly.type
_entity_poly.pdbx_seq_one_letter_code
_entity_poly.pdbx_strand_id
1 'polypeptide(L)'
;MVRPQIAQKGGNRRIFALLNEYGASHQNGTNKLIHWIAVPVIVWTIVALLWIIPVPESLNSVPYLNWATIALLLTIIYYAVLSWTLAIGMALFALLCIGVVQLYMSAPPFSLALWQFAIGAFVIAWIFQFIGHKIEGKKPSFFKDVQFLLIGPAWLISFLYRKLNIKI
;
A
#
# COMPACT_ATOMS: atom_id res chain seq x y z
N MET A 1 -11.80 -0.59 26.63
CA MET A 1 -10.45 0.02 26.61
C MET A 1 -10.38 0.97 25.41
N VAL A 2 -10.64 2.26 25.62
CA VAL A 2 -10.58 3.28 24.55
C VAL A 2 -9.12 3.56 24.24
N ARG A 3 -8.66 3.25 23.03
CA ARG A 3 -7.29 3.51 22.55
C ARG A 3 -7.28 4.73 21.60
N PRO A 4 -6.16 5.47 21.55
CA PRO A 4 -6.19 6.90 21.35
C PRO A 4 -6.41 7.26 19.88
N GLN A 5 -7.21 8.30 19.65
CA GLN A 5 -7.19 9.09 18.43
C GLN A 5 -5.74 9.40 18.06
N ILE A 6 -5.41 9.36 16.76
CA ILE A 6 -4.07 9.75 16.32
C ILE A 6 -3.86 11.21 16.73
N ALA A 7 -3.05 11.43 17.76
CA ALA A 7 -2.97 12.71 18.46
C ALA A 7 -2.40 13.80 17.56
N GLN A 8 -3.14 14.91 17.44
CA GLN A 8 -2.75 16.08 16.66
C GLN A 8 -1.72 16.91 17.44
N LYS A 9 -0.42 16.76 17.15
CA LYS A 9 0.56 17.81 17.47
C LYS A 9 1.55 17.99 16.32
N GLY A 10 1.27 18.97 15.46
CA GLY A 10 2.22 19.53 14.49
C GLY A 10 2.23 18.94 13.08
N GLY A 11 1.27 18.08 12.71
CA GLY A 11 1.18 17.50 11.36
C GLY A 11 -0.06 17.95 10.58
N ASN A 12 -0.12 17.61 9.29
CA ASN A 12 -1.21 18.03 8.40
C ASN A 12 -2.56 17.47 8.88
N ARG A 13 -3.54 18.35 9.16
CA ARG A 13 -4.87 17.94 9.68
C ARG A 13 -5.59 16.96 8.74
N ARG A 14 -5.35 17.05 7.43
CA ARG A 14 -5.99 16.20 6.42
C ARG A 14 -5.55 14.74 6.53
N ILE A 15 -4.25 14.46 6.68
CA ILE A 15 -3.78 13.06 6.78
C ILE A 15 -4.32 12.39 8.04
N PHE A 16 -4.36 13.10 9.18
CA PHE A 16 -4.95 12.54 10.40
C PHE A 16 -6.44 12.23 10.26
N ALA A 17 -7.21 13.09 9.59
CA ALA A 17 -8.62 12.82 9.33
C ALA A 17 -8.79 11.53 8.50
N LEU A 18 -8.03 11.39 7.41
CA LEU A 18 -8.06 10.21 6.54
C LEU A 18 -7.65 8.93 7.29
N LEU A 19 -6.57 8.99 8.08
CA LEU A 19 -6.08 7.85 8.86
C LEU A 19 -7.07 7.44 9.96
N ASN A 20 -7.72 8.41 10.61
CA ASN A 20 -8.73 8.15 11.64
C ASN A 20 -9.99 7.55 11.01
N GLU A 21 -10.45 8.06 9.87
CA GLU A 21 -11.60 7.52 9.16
C GLU A 21 -11.33 6.09 8.68
N TYR A 22 -10.18 5.85 8.06
CA TYR A 22 -9.78 4.51 7.67
C TYR A 22 -9.69 3.58 8.89
N GLY A 23 -9.07 4.04 9.98
CA GLY A 23 -8.96 3.28 11.21
C GLY A 23 -10.30 2.93 11.85
N ALA A 24 -11.35 3.73 11.65
CA ALA A 24 -12.66 3.50 12.26
C ALA A 24 -13.31 2.18 11.81
N SER A 25 -12.94 1.65 10.64
CA SER A 25 -13.37 0.33 10.12
C SER A 25 -12.35 -0.79 10.37
N HIS A 26 -11.33 -0.56 11.21
CA HIS A 26 -10.25 -1.52 11.50
C HIS A 26 -9.88 -1.48 12.98
N GLN A 27 -10.80 -1.88 13.86
CA GLN A 27 -10.57 -1.92 15.31
C GLN A 27 -10.22 -3.33 15.81
N ASN A 28 -10.81 -4.36 15.22
CA ASN A 28 -10.60 -5.76 15.60
C ASN A 28 -9.14 -6.19 15.35
N GLY A 29 -8.53 -6.89 16.32
CA GLY A 29 -7.13 -7.32 16.25
C GLY A 29 -6.83 -8.24 15.05
N THR A 30 -7.71 -9.20 14.78
CA THR A 30 -7.59 -10.15 13.68
C THR A 30 -7.73 -9.44 12.33
N ASN A 31 -8.72 -8.57 12.19
CA ASN A 31 -8.89 -7.76 10.97
C ASN A 31 -7.63 -6.92 10.68
N LYS A 32 -7.10 -6.25 11.70
CA LYS A 32 -5.85 -5.48 11.56
C LYS A 32 -4.67 -6.36 11.14
N LEU A 33 -4.49 -7.53 11.75
CA LEU A 33 -3.41 -8.46 11.40
C LEU A 33 -3.51 -8.92 9.95
N ILE A 34 -4.72 -9.27 9.50
CA ILE A 34 -4.97 -9.61 8.11
C ILE A 34 -4.55 -8.45 7.19
N HIS A 35 -4.97 -7.22 7.51
CA HIS A 35 -4.62 -6.05 6.69
C HIS A 35 -3.12 -5.76 6.68
N TRP A 36 -2.41 -6.00 7.79
CA TRP A 36 -0.95 -5.86 7.87
C TRP A 36 -0.21 -6.75 6.87
N ILE A 37 -0.79 -7.88 6.46
CA ILE A 37 -0.22 -8.79 5.47
C ILE A 37 -0.81 -8.51 4.09
N ALA A 38 -2.14 -8.44 3.99
CA ALA A 38 -2.83 -8.35 2.72
C ALA A 38 -2.62 -7.00 2.01
N VAL A 39 -2.57 -5.87 2.73
CA VAL A 39 -2.37 -4.55 2.10
C VAL A 39 -1.01 -4.46 1.40
N PRO A 40 0.14 -4.81 2.05
CA PRO A 40 1.42 -4.80 1.35
C PRO A 40 1.46 -5.73 0.14
N VAL A 41 0.87 -6.94 0.26
CA VAL A 41 0.77 -7.89 -0.85
C VAL A 41 -0.04 -7.29 -2.00
N ILE A 42 -1.21 -6.71 -1.74
CA ILE A 42 -2.04 -6.08 -2.78
C ILE A 42 -1.28 -4.96 -3.49
N VAL A 43 -0.61 -4.06 -2.75
CA VAL A 43 0.19 -2.99 -3.37
C VAL A 43 1.29 -3.57 -4.24
N TRP A 44 2.04 -4.55 -3.73
CA TRP A 44 3.10 -5.20 -4.51
C TRP A 44 2.56 -5.86 -5.79
N THR A 45 1.44 -6.58 -5.71
CA THR A 45 0.85 -7.21 -6.89
C THR A 45 0.39 -6.19 -7.93
N ILE A 46 -0.13 -5.02 -7.52
CA ILE A 46 -0.45 -3.94 -8.45
C ILE A 46 0.82 -3.42 -9.13
N VAL A 47 1.89 -3.18 -8.37
CA VAL A 47 3.20 -2.78 -8.92
C VAL A 47 3.71 -3.82 -9.92
N ALA A 48 3.67 -5.10 -9.58
CA ALA A 48 4.09 -6.20 -10.44
C ALA A 48 3.27 -6.29 -11.74
N LEU A 49 1.95 -6.11 -11.65
CA LEU A 49 1.07 -6.13 -12.82
C LEU A 49 1.28 -4.92 -13.71
N LEU A 50 1.47 -3.72 -13.14
CA LEU A 50 1.80 -2.53 -13.93
C LEU A 50 3.20 -2.64 -14.57
N TRP A 51 4.12 -3.37 -13.93
CA TRP A 51 5.49 -3.53 -14.41
C TRP A 51 5.56 -4.26 -15.73
N ILE A 52 4.70 -5.26 -15.92
CA ILE A 52 4.71 -6.11 -17.13
C ILE A 52 3.90 -5.54 -18.29
N ILE A 53 3.17 -4.43 -18.08
CA ILE A 53 2.43 -3.78 -19.15
C ILE A 53 3.45 -3.17 -20.14
N PRO A 54 3.38 -3.52 -21.44
CA PRO A 54 4.28 -2.95 -22.44
C PRO A 54 4.20 -1.41 -22.46
N VAL A 55 5.36 -0.79 -22.61
CA VAL A 55 5.49 0.67 -22.81
C VAL A 55 5.77 0.97 -24.28
N PRO A 56 5.38 2.16 -24.77
CA PRO A 56 5.82 2.63 -26.08
C PRO A 56 7.34 2.58 -26.21
N GLU A 57 7.84 2.29 -27.41
CA GLU A 57 9.28 2.16 -27.67
C GLU A 57 10.08 3.41 -27.25
N SER A 58 9.49 4.59 -27.39
CA SER A 58 10.08 5.86 -26.95
C SER A 58 10.43 5.89 -25.46
N LEU A 59 9.63 5.24 -24.60
CA LEU A 59 9.88 5.15 -23.16
C LEU A 59 10.84 4.02 -22.81
N ASN A 60 10.94 2.99 -23.66
CA ASN A 60 11.74 1.79 -23.40
C ASN A 60 13.26 2.06 -23.39
N SER A 61 13.69 3.21 -23.94
CA SER A 61 15.08 3.67 -23.90
C SER A 61 15.53 4.19 -22.53
N VAL A 62 14.60 4.52 -21.63
CA VAL A 62 14.90 5.03 -20.29
C VAL A 62 14.82 3.88 -19.28
N PRO A 63 15.92 3.52 -18.61
CA PRO A 63 15.91 2.43 -17.64
C PRO A 63 14.83 2.60 -16.57
N TYR A 64 14.09 1.52 -16.30
CA TYR A 64 13.02 1.47 -15.30
C TYR A 64 11.84 2.42 -15.52
N LEU A 65 11.76 3.15 -16.64
CA LEU A 65 10.60 3.97 -16.95
C LEU A 65 9.46 3.09 -17.47
N ASN A 66 8.46 2.85 -16.63
CA ASN A 66 7.28 2.08 -16.99
C ASN A 66 6.04 2.54 -16.22
N TRP A 67 4.89 1.92 -16.50
CA TRP A 67 3.63 2.27 -15.86
C TRP A 67 3.66 2.12 -14.34
N ALA A 68 4.42 1.16 -13.80
CA ALA A 68 4.58 0.98 -12.36
C ALA A 68 5.37 2.12 -11.72
N THR A 69 6.52 2.51 -12.29
CA THR A 69 7.34 3.60 -11.73
C THR A 69 6.68 4.96 -11.87
N ILE A 70 5.92 5.20 -12.95
CA ILE A 70 5.08 6.39 -13.10
C ILE A 70 4.00 6.42 -12.00
N ALA A 71 3.26 5.32 -11.80
CA ALA A 71 2.22 5.24 -10.77
C ALA A 71 2.78 5.42 -9.35
N LEU A 72 3.95 4.82 -9.06
CA LEU A 72 4.65 4.98 -7.79
C LEU A 72 5.11 6.43 -7.57
N LEU A 73 5.64 7.09 -8.61
CA LEU A 73 6.03 8.51 -8.52
C LEU A 73 4.84 9.40 -8.18
N LEU A 74 3.72 9.24 -8.90
CA LEU A 74 2.47 9.98 -8.62
C LEU A 74 1.97 9.72 -7.19
N THR A 75 2.07 8.47 -6.75
CA THR A 75 1.72 8.06 -5.39
C THR A 75 2.61 8.73 -4.34
N ILE A 76 3.92 8.79 -4.56
CA ILE A 76 4.87 9.48 -3.67
C ILE A 76 4.60 10.99 -3.64
N ILE A 77 4.32 11.62 -4.79
CA ILE A 77 3.93 13.04 -4.86
C ILE A 77 2.66 13.28 -4.04
N TYR A 78 1.65 12.42 -4.18
CA TYR A 78 0.43 12.49 -3.38
C TYR A 78 0.72 12.45 -1.87
N TYR A 79 1.61 11.56 -1.42
CA TYR A 79 1.99 11.53 -0.01
C TYR A 79 2.84 12.73 0.40
N ALA A 80 3.71 13.26 -0.47
CA ALA A 80 4.50 14.46 -0.18
C ALA A 80 3.61 15.68 0.05
N VAL A 81 2.49 15.80 -0.68
CA VAL A 81 1.45 16.82 -0.44
C VAL A 81 0.76 16.64 0.91
N LEU A 82 0.61 15.40 1.40
CA LEU A 82 0.00 15.12 2.69
C LEU A 82 0.98 15.27 3.87
N SER A 83 2.18 14.71 3.76
CA SER A 83 3.23 14.73 4.76
C SER A 83 4.56 14.24 4.18
N TRP A 84 5.62 15.06 4.30
CA TRP A 84 6.94 14.73 3.76
C TRP A 84 7.56 13.49 4.40
N THR A 85 7.40 13.30 5.71
CA THR A 85 7.91 12.11 6.39
C THR A 85 7.19 10.86 5.91
N LEU A 86 5.87 10.91 5.73
CA LEU A 86 5.11 9.80 5.16
C LEU A 86 5.56 9.47 3.74
N ALA A 87 5.86 10.49 2.92
CA ALA A 87 6.38 10.30 1.57
C ALA A 87 7.69 9.52 1.56
N ILE A 88 8.61 9.80 2.49
CA ILE A 88 9.86 9.03 2.65
C ILE A 88 9.56 7.56 2.94
N GLY A 89 8.66 7.27 3.89
CA GLY A 89 8.26 5.89 4.21
C GLY A 89 7.64 5.16 3.03
N MET A 90 6.77 5.84 2.29
CA MET A 90 6.14 5.29 1.10
C MET A 90 7.13 5.12 -0.06
N ALA A 91 8.12 5.99 -0.20
CA ALA A 91 9.21 5.84 -1.17
C ALA A 91 10.08 4.62 -0.85
N LEU A 92 10.45 4.40 0.41
CA LEU A 92 11.17 3.20 0.84
C LEU A 92 10.35 1.93 0.58
N PHE A 93 9.04 1.97 0.84
CA PHE A 93 8.15 0.85 0.53
C PHE A 93 8.00 0.62 -0.98
N ALA A 94 7.97 1.68 -1.79
CA ALA A 94 7.97 1.57 -3.25
C ALA A 94 9.26 0.94 -3.77
N LEU A 95 10.42 1.34 -3.24
CA LEU A 95 11.71 0.72 -3.57
C LEU A 95 11.74 -0.76 -3.20
N LEU A 96 11.18 -1.14 -2.04
CA LEU A 96 11.02 -2.54 -1.66
C LEU A 96 10.15 -3.29 -2.69
N CYS A 97 9.02 -2.71 -3.11
CA CYS A 97 8.16 -3.35 -4.12
C CYS A 97 8.88 -3.57 -5.45
N ILE A 98 9.61 -2.56 -5.93
CA ILE A 98 10.43 -2.65 -7.14
C ILE A 98 11.50 -3.74 -6.97
N GLY A 99 12.22 -3.75 -5.85
CA GLY A 99 13.24 -4.75 -5.55
C GLY A 99 12.69 -6.18 -5.57
N VAL A 100 11.50 -6.41 -5.00
CA VAL A 100 10.86 -7.73 -5.02
C VAL A 100 10.42 -8.13 -6.44
N VAL A 101 9.94 -7.19 -7.26
CA VAL A 101 9.66 -7.46 -8.68
C VAL A 101 10.94 -7.87 -9.42
N GLN A 102 12.02 -7.12 -9.26
CA GLN A 102 13.30 -7.40 -9.90
C GLN A 102 13.91 -8.73 -9.43
N LEU A 103 13.80 -9.04 -8.14
CA LEU A 103 14.23 -10.31 -7.59
C LEU A 103 13.45 -11.48 -8.20
N TYR A 104 12.13 -11.34 -8.34
CA TYR A 104 11.30 -12.38 -8.96
C TYR A 104 11.68 -12.60 -10.43
N MET A 105 11.92 -11.51 -11.18
CA MET A 105 12.26 -11.58 -12.60
C MET A 105 13.68 -12.06 -12.89
N SER A 106 14.61 -11.89 -11.95
CA SER A 106 16.02 -12.30 -12.10
C SER A 106 16.33 -13.69 -11.54
N ALA A 107 15.43 -14.26 -10.73
CA ALA A 107 15.55 -15.62 -10.23
C ALA A 107 15.42 -16.65 -11.37
N PRO A 108 15.93 -17.88 -11.18
CA PRO A 108 15.67 -19.00 -12.10
C PRO A 108 14.16 -19.15 -12.36
N PRO A 109 13.75 -19.66 -13.53
CA PRO A 109 12.34 -19.71 -13.91
C PRO A 109 11.50 -20.36 -12.80
N PHE A 110 10.65 -19.56 -12.17
CA PHE A 110 9.61 -20.10 -11.31
C PHE A 110 8.60 -20.86 -12.17
N SER A 111 7.83 -21.75 -11.55
CA SER A 111 6.73 -22.46 -12.22
C SER A 111 5.63 -21.53 -12.73
N LEU A 112 5.59 -20.28 -12.26
CA LEU A 112 4.59 -19.27 -12.64
C LEU A 112 5.30 -18.04 -13.21
N ALA A 113 4.72 -17.47 -14.27
CA ALA A 113 5.10 -16.13 -14.72
C ALA A 113 4.69 -15.09 -13.65
N LEU A 114 5.40 -13.95 -13.60
CA LEU A 114 5.17 -12.89 -12.61
C LEU A 114 3.69 -12.46 -12.54
N TRP A 115 3.03 -12.29 -13.69
CA TRP A 115 1.63 -11.89 -13.74
C TRP A 115 0.68 -12.95 -13.17
N GLN A 116 0.96 -14.24 -13.39
CA GLN A 116 0.14 -15.34 -12.87
C GLN A 116 0.23 -15.37 -11.35
N PHE A 117 1.45 -15.28 -10.83
CA PHE A 117 1.69 -15.20 -9.40
C PHE A 117 1.04 -13.96 -8.80
N ALA A 118 1.21 -12.79 -9.42
CA ALA A 118 0.64 -11.54 -8.94
C ALA A 118 -0.90 -11.56 -8.91
N ILE A 119 -1.57 -12.08 -9.95
CA ILE A 119 -3.03 -12.23 -9.95
C ILE A 119 -3.48 -13.19 -8.86
N GLY A 120 -2.83 -14.35 -8.73
CA GLY A 120 -3.17 -15.32 -7.68
C GLY A 120 -3.04 -14.74 -6.28
N ALA A 121 -1.90 -14.08 -6.00
CA ALA A 121 -1.65 -13.41 -4.72
C ALA A 121 -2.63 -12.25 -4.47
N PHE A 122 -2.98 -11.48 -5.49
CA PHE A 122 -3.95 -10.37 -5.39
C PHE A 122 -5.34 -10.90 -4.99
N VAL A 123 -5.82 -11.95 -5.66
CA VAL A 123 -7.12 -12.56 -5.35
C VAL A 123 -7.13 -13.13 -3.93
N ILE A 124 -6.08 -13.87 -3.55
CA ILE A 124 -5.97 -14.45 -2.20
C ILE A 124 -5.94 -13.35 -1.13
N ALA A 125 -5.15 -12.29 -1.33
CA ALA A 125 -5.07 -11.18 -0.38
C ALA A 125 -6.40 -10.45 -0.22
N TRP A 126 -7.16 -10.24 -1.30
CA TRP A 126 -8.49 -9.66 -1.24
C TRP A 126 -9.51 -10.55 -0.52
N ILE A 127 -9.49 -11.87 -0.77
CA ILE A 127 -10.31 -12.83 -0.03
C ILE A 127 -10.06 -12.68 1.47
N PHE A 128 -8.79 -12.64 1.88
CA PHE A 128 -8.44 -12.42 3.28
C PHE A 128 -8.94 -11.07 3.80
N GLN A 129 -8.76 -9.96 3.07
CA GLN A 129 -9.32 -8.67 3.49
C GLN A 129 -10.84 -8.71 3.69
N PHE A 130 -11.58 -9.36 2.80
CA PHE A 130 -13.04 -9.51 2.96
C PHE A 130 -13.41 -10.35 4.18
N ILE A 131 -12.64 -11.41 4.47
CA ILE A 131 -12.80 -12.19 5.70
C ILE A 131 -12.53 -11.30 6.93
N GLY A 132 -11.46 -10.50 6.91
CA GLY A 132 -11.14 -9.55 7.97
C GLY A 132 -12.28 -8.57 8.23
N HIS A 133 -12.83 -7.98 7.17
CA HIS A 133 -13.97 -7.07 7.27
C HIS A 133 -15.27 -7.76 7.73
N LYS A 134 -15.49 -9.02 7.35
CA LYS A 134 -16.60 -9.82 7.88
C LYS A 134 -16.47 -10.01 9.40
N ILE A 135 -15.26 -10.29 9.89
CA ILE A 135 -14.96 -10.40 11.33
C ILE A 135 -15.13 -9.05 12.04
N GLU A 136 -14.75 -7.94 11.39
CA GLU A 136 -14.94 -6.59 11.92
C GLU A 136 -16.43 -6.19 12.00
N GLY A 137 -17.28 -6.72 11.11
CA GLY A 137 -18.68 -6.31 10.98
C GLY A 137 -18.87 -4.95 10.31
N LYS A 138 -17.82 -4.41 9.67
CA LYS A 138 -17.85 -3.13 8.94
C LYS A 138 -17.44 -3.34 7.49
N LYS A 139 -18.12 -2.66 6.58
CA LYS A 139 -17.79 -2.70 5.14
C LYS A 139 -16.39 -2.12 4.89
N PRO A 140 -15.65 -2.64 3.89
CA PRO A 140 -14.37 -2.07 3.49
C PRO A 140 -14.45 -0.59 3.13
N SER A 141 -13.46 0.21 3.56
CA SER A 141 -13.46 1.66 3.35
C SER A 141 -13.35 2.07 1.88
N PHE A 142 -12.72 1.24 1.03
CA PHE A 142 -12.56 1.57 -0.40
C PHE A 142 -13.88 1.62 -1.17
N PHE A 143 -14.96 1.00 -0.65
CA PHE A 143 -16.30 1.15 -1.23
C PHE A 143 -16.90 2.53 -1.00
N LYS A 144 -16.38 3.30 -0.03
CA LYS A 144 -16.78 4.70 0.17
C LYS A 144 -16.04 5.61 -0.80
N ASP A 145 -14.73 5.39 -0.92
CA ASP A 145 -13.84 6.19 -1.76
C ASP A 145 -12.61 5.35 -2.13
N VAL A 146 -12.29 5.28 -3.43
CA VAL A 146 -11.11 4.60 -3.96
C VAL A 146 -9.80 5.15 -3.38
N GLN A 147 -9.79 6.42 -2.93
CA GLN A 147 -8.66 7.03 -2.23
C GLN A 147 -8.21 6.20 -1.01
N PHE A 148 -9.12 5.45 -0.36
CA PHE A 148 -8.75 4.61 0.79
C PHE A 148 -7.81 3.44 0.42
N LEU A 149 -7.65 3.11 -0.86
CA LEU A 149 -6.57 2.21 -1.31
C LEU A 149 -5.18 2.82 -1.07
N LEU A 150 -5.03 4.15 -1.23
CA LEU A 150 -3.80 4.87 -0.88
C LEU A 150 -3.67 5.10 0.62
N ILE A 151 -4.77 5.20 1.35
CA ILE A 151 -4.72 5.42 2.80
C ILE A 151 -4.36 4.14 3.57
N GLY A 152 -4.74 2.95 3.08
CA GLY A 152 -4.43 1.68 3.74
C GLY A 152 -2.93 1.47 4.04
N PRO A 153 -2.03 1.58 3.04
CA PRO A 153 -0.57 1.46 3.25
C PRO A 153 -0.03 2.53 4.20
N ALA A 154 -0.46 3.78 4.03
CA ALA A 154 -0.07 4.89 4.92
C ALA A 154 -0.52 4.64 6.37
N TRP A 155 -1.68 4.04 6.57
CA TRP A 155 -2.19 3.67 7.87
C TRP A 155 -1.33 2.62 8.56
N LEU A 156 -0.83 1.61 7.82
CA LEU A 156 0.14 0.65 8.36
C LEU A 156 1.46 1.32 8.76
N ILE A 157 2.05 2.13 7.87
CA ILE A 157 3.28 2.88 8.16
C ILE A 157 3.12 3.80 9.37
N SER A 158 1.92 4.37 9.58
CA SER A 158 1.67 5.23 10.74
C SER A 158 1.89 4.53 12.09
N PHE A 159 1.68 3.22 12.17
CA PHE A 159 2.01 2.47 13.38
C PHE A 159 3.51 2.27 13.57
N LEU A 160 4.26 2.03 12.49
CA LEU A 160 5.72 1.97 12.55
C LEU A 160 6.29 3.31 13.01
N TYR A 161 5.80 4.40 12.44
CA TYR A 161 6.25 5.74 12.78
C TYR A 161 5.97 6.09 14.23
N ARG A 162 4.78 5.75 14.74
CA ARG A 162 4.47 5.88 16.17
C ARG A 162 5.44 5.09 17.06
N LYS A 163 5.81 3.87 16.68
CA LYS A 163 6.80 3.06 17.44
C LYS A 163 8.20 3.68 17.40
N LEU A 164 8.57 4.30 16.29
CA LEU A 164 9.87 4.95 16.08
C LEU A 164 9.88 6.44 16.50
N ASN A 165 8.79 6.95 17.07
CA ASN A 165 8.60 8.36 17.43
C ASN A 165 8.81 9.35 16.26
N ILE A 166 8.48 8.93 15.03
CA ILE A 166 8.49 9.77 13.83
C ILE A 166 7.12 10.44 13.69
N LYS A 167 7.12 11.76 13.46
CA LYS A 167 5.89 12.55 13.24
C LYS A 167 5.43 12.46 11.78
N ILE A 168 4.12 12.43 11.58
CA ILE A 168 3.43 12.51 10.28
C ILE A 168 2.81 13.89 10.16
#